data_AF-A0A2J8XRD4-F1
#
_entry.id   AF-A0A2J8XRD4-F1
#
_cell.length_a   1.000
_cell.length_b   1.000
_cell.length_c   1.000
_cell.angle_alpha   90.00
_cell.angle_beta   90.00
_cell.angle_gamma   90.00
#
_symmetry.space_group_name_H-M   'P 1'
#
loop_
_entity.id
_entity.type
_entity.pdbx_description
1 polymer ?
#
loop_
_entity_poly.entity_id
_entity_poly.type
_entity_poly.pdbx_seq_one_letter_code
_entity_poly.pdbx_strand_id
1 'polypeptide(L)'
;MAPKLITLLCLGFCLNQKIGTHVGAQDKFSLSAWPSPVVPLGGRVTLSCHSRLRFVVWTIFQTTGTRSRELHIGLSNNITISPVTPGHAGTYKCVGIYKHTSKWSAESNSLKIIVTAFSLHSGGPHDKAGREVDLLLQL
;
A
#
# COMPACT_ATOMS: atom_id res chain seq x y z
N MET A 1 -33.78 -37.42 6.19
CA MET A 1 -32.77 -36.35 6.25
C MET A 1 -31.46 -36.98 6.68
N ALA A 2 -30.46 -37.06 5.80
CA ALA A 2 -29.20 -37.76 6.05
C ALA A 2 -28.07 -36.74 6.30
N PRO A 3 -27.90 -36.24 7.53
CA PRO A 3 -26.90 -35.19 7.84
C PRO A 3 -25.45 -35.69 7.71
N LYS A 4 -25.24 -37.01 7.64
CA LYS A 4 -23.91 -37.63 7.53
C LYS A 4 -23.25 -37.47 6.16
N LEU A 5 -24.03 -37.32 5.07
CA LEU A 5 -23.44 -37.16 3.72
C LEU A 5 -22.76 -35.80 3.53
N ILE A 6 -23.31 -34.75 4.15
CA ILE A 6 -22.76 -33.39 4.07
C ILE A 6 -21.39 -33.33 4.78
N THR A 7 -21.25 -34.00 5.92
CA THR A 7 -20.00 -34.03 6.68
C THR A 7 -18.87 -34.76 5.93
N LEU A 8 -19.19 -35.83 5.21
CA LEU A 8 -18.23 -36.56 4.36
C LEU A 8 -17.79 -35.74 3.14
N LEU A 9 -18.70 -34.98 2.52
CA LEU A 9 -18.38 -34.07 1.41
C LEU A 9 -17.43 -32.95 1.85
N CYS A 10 -17.63 -32.38 3.04
CA CYS A 10 -16.77 -31.33 3.58
C CYS A 10 -15.35 -31.83 3.89
N LEU A 11 -15.21 -33.03 4.47
CA LEU A 11 -13.91 -33.63 4.78
C LEU A 11 -13.14 -34.06 3.51
N GLY A 12 -13.86 -34.48 2.47
CA GLY A 12 -13.27 -34.84 1.17
C GLY A 12 -12.73 -33.66 0.37
N PHE A 13 -13.32 -32.46 0.51
CA PHE A 13 -12.85 -31.25 -0.17
C PHE A 13 -11.57 -30.67 0.45
N CYS A 14 -11.40 -30.81 1.78
CA CYS A 14 -10.19 -30.33 2.47
C CYS A 14 -8.92 -31.11 2.10
N LEU A 15 -9.04 -32.38 1.67
CA LEU A 15 -7.90 -33.22 1.28
C LEU A 15 -7.54 -33.10 -0.21
N ASN A 16 -8.38 -32.42 -1.01
CA ASN A 16 -8.12 -32.17 -2.44
C ASN A 16 -7.55 -30.77 -2.73
N GLN A 17 -7.15 -30.02 -1.71
CA GLN A 17 -6.25 -28.89 -1.90
C GLN A 17 -4.84 -29.45 -2.15
N LYS A 18 -4.68 -29.96 -3.37
CA LYS A 18 -3.43 -30.21 -4.06
C LYS A 18 -2.42 -29.18 -3.60
N ILE A 19 -1.37 -29.65 -2.91
CA ILE A 19 -0.17 -28.89 -2.61
C ILE A 19 0.29 -28.31 -3.95
N GLY A 20 -0.01 -27.03 -4.17
CA GLY A 20 0.72 -26.22 -5.09
C GLY A 20 2.09 -26.07 -4.46
N THR A 21 3.07 -26.78 -5.01
CA THR A 21 4.49 -26.54 -4.75
C THR A 21 4.78 -25.09 -5.11
N HIS A 22 4.62 -24.16 -4.16
CA HIS A 22 5.03 -22.79 -4.32
C HIS A 22 6.56 -22.76 -4.24
N VAL A 23 7.19 -22.99 -5.39
CA VAL A 23 8.58 -22.66 -5.63
C VAL A 23 8.77 -21.20 -5.19
N GLY A 24 9.44 -21.00 -4.06
CA GLY A 24 9.83 -19.69 -3.54
C GLY A 24 8.72 -18.86 -2.91
N ALA A 25 8.17 -19.28 -1.77
CA ALA A 25 7.41 -18.39 -0.89
C ALA A 25 8.36 -17.39 -0.21
N GLN A 26 8.90 -16.46 -0.99
CA GLN A 26 9.52 -15.26 -0.42
C GLN A 26 8.44 -14.60 0.43
N ASP A 27 8.75 -14.23 1.68
CA ASP A 27 7.79 -13.59 2.58
C ASP A 27 7.20 -12.35 1.92
N LYS A 28 6.02 -12.50 1.32
CA LYS A 28 5.43 -11.48 0.47
C LYS A 28 4.87 -10.38 1.36
N PHE A 29 5.64 -9.32 1.51
CA PHE A 29 5.17 -8.10 2.14
C PHE A 29 4.24 -7.37 1.17
N SER A 30 3.24 -6.68 1.70
CA SER A 30 2.34 -5.84 0.89
C SER A 30 2.31 -4.44 1.43
N LEU A 31 2.20 -3.45 0.54
CA LEU A 31 2.17 -2.04 0.88
C LEU A 31 0.83 -1.45 0.43
N SER A 32 0.14 -0.78 1.34
CA SER A 32 -1.15 -0.13 1.12
C SER A 32 -1.13 1.34 1.54
N ALA A 33 -2.00 2.14 0.93
CA ALA A 33 -2.29 3.51 1.35
C ALA A 33 -3.68 3.60 1.98
N TRP A 34 -3.80 4.39 3.03
CA TRP A 34 -5.08 4.76 3.64
C TRP A 34 -5.16 6.30 3.77
N PRO A 35 -6.30 6.95 3.48
CA PRO A 35 -7.55 6.34 2.99
C PRO A 35 -7.51 5.95 1.51
N SER A 36 -6.64 6.59 0.71
CA SER A 36 -6.51 6.38 -0.73
C SER A 36 -5.07 6.68 -1.20
N PRO A 37 -4.58 6.05 -2.28
CA PRO A 37 -3.33 6.42 -2.93
C PRO A 37 -3.41 7.73 -3.74
N VAL A 38 -4.63 8.22 -4.02
CA VAL A 38 -4.86 9.55 -4.63
C VAL A 38 -5.19 10.51 -3.50
N VAL A 39 -4.33 11.52 -3.31
CA VAL A 39 -4.34 12.38 -2.13
C VAL A 39 -4.28 13.84 -2.56
N PRO A 40 -5.17 14.71 -2.06
CA PRO A 40 -5.09 16.11 -2.41
C PRO A 40 -3.89 16.80 -1.74
N LEU A 41 -3.44 17.88 -2.37
CA LEU A 41 -2.44 18.78 -1.83
C LEU A 41 -2.87 19.28 -0.44
N GLY A 42 -1.97 19.26 0.54
CA GLY A 42 -2.28 19.58 1.93
C GLY A 42 -3.00 18.45 2.69
N GLY A 43 -3.44 17.39 2.00
CA GLY A 43 -4.11 16.23 2.57
C GLY A 43 -3.20 15.33 3.41
N ARG A 44 -3.71 14.13 3.70
CA ARG A 44 -3.04 13.14 4.54
C ARG A 44 -3.15 11.75 3.93
N VAL A 45 -2.06 10.99 4.01
CA VAL A 45 -2.05 9.57 3.67
C VAL A 45 -1.16 8.80 4.63
N THR A 46 -1.58 7.60 5.00
CA THR A 46 -0.82 6.65 5.79
C THR A 46 -0.42 5.48 4.92
N LEU A 47 0.88 5.26 4.77
CA LEU A 47 1.44 4.08 4.11
C LEU A 47 1.65 3.00 5.16
N SER A 48 1.19 1.78 4.88
CA SER A 48 1.30 0.65 5.80
C SER A 48 1.83 -0.59 5.08
N CYS A 49 2.94 -1.13 5.57
CA CYS A 49 3.51 -2.38 5.12
C CYS A 49 2.96 -3.53 5.97
N HIS A 50 2.50 -4.60 5.34
CA HIS A 50 1.89 -5.75 6.00
C HIS A 50 2.78 -6.96 5.80
N SER A 51 3.11 -7.62 6.90
CA SER A 51 3.81 -8.90 6.92
C SER A 51 3.17 -9.82 7.93
N ARG A 52 3.33 -11.13 7.69
CA ARG A 52 2.99 -12.18 8.66
C ARG A 52 4.05 -12.29 9.76
N LEU A 53 5.20 -11.64 9.58
CA LEU A 53 6.36 -11.73 10.45
C LEU A 53 6.41 -10.56 11.43
N ARG A 54 6.66 -10.87 12.70
CA ARG A 54 6.62 -9.92 13.83
C ARG A 54 7.97 -9.29 14.17
N PHE A 55 9.07 -9.80 13.63
CA PHE A 55 10.44 -9.44 14.02
C PHE A 55 11.23 -8.76 12.91
N VAL A 56 10.60 -7.77 12.28
CA VAL A 56 11.15 -7.08 11.11
C VAL A 56 11.36 -5.60 11.43
N VAL A 57 12.53 -5.06 11.07
CA VAL A 57 12.75 -3.61 10.95
C VAL A 57 12.34 -3.23 9.54
N TRP A 58 11.42 -2.28 9.42
CA TRP A 58 10.84 -1.84 8.16
C TRP A 58 11.60 -0.68 7.58
N THR A 59 11.82 -0.71 6.27
CA THR A 59 12.27 0.45 5.50
C THR A 59 11.25 0.74 4.42
N ILE A 60 10.73 1.98 4.37
CA ILE A 60 9.85 2.46 3.30
C ILE A 60 10.62 3.49 2.49
N PHE A 61 10.68 3.27 1.18
CA PHE A 61 11.33 4.18 0.24
C PHE A 61 10.37 4.62 -0.85
N GLN A 62 10.58 5.85 -1.32
CA GLN A 62 9.91 6.44 -2.48
C GLN A 62 10.90 6.49 -3.63
N THR A 63 10.46 6.06 -4.79
CA THR A 63 11.18 6.13 -6.04
C THR A 63 10.48 7.10 -6.98
N THR A 64 11.25 8.08 -7.48
CA THR A 64 10.81 9.05 -8.48
C THR A 64 11.83 9.04 -9.62
N GLY A 65 11.43 8.48 -10.77
CA GLY A 65 12.35 8.20 -11.87
C GLY A 65 13.43 7.19 -11.45
N THR A 66 14.71 7.60 -11.55
CA THR A 66 15.87 6.80 -11.14
C THR A 66 16.33 7.04 -9.70
N ARG A 67 15.72 8.00 -8.98
CA ARG A 67 16.10 8.36 -7.62
C ARG A 67 15.25 7.60 -6.62
N SER A 68 15.89 6.96 -5.64
CA SER A 68 15.23 6.41 -4.45
C SER A 68 15.56 7.26 -3.23
N ARG A 69 14.56 7.49 -2.39
CA ARG A 69 14.67 8.20 -1.13
C ARG A 69 14.05 7.36 -0.03
N GLU A 70 14.77 7.19 1.06
CA GLU A 70 14.23 6.60 2.27
C GLU A 70 13.33 7.59 3.01
N LEU A 71 12.15 7.14 3.42
CA LEU A 71 11.20 7.96 4.21
C LEU A 71 11.09 7.48 5.65
N HIS A 72 11.29 6.20 5.89
CA HIS A 72 11.06 5.60 7.20
C HIS A 72 11.96 4.40 7.40
N ILE A 73 12.64 4.34 8.55
CA ILE A 73 13.21 3.12 9.11
C ILE A 73 12.66 2.95 10.53
N GLY A 74 12.16 1.76 10.85
CA GLY A 74 11.90 1.44 12.24
C GLY A 74 11.08 0.19 12.46
N LEU A 75 10.63 0.01 13.71
CA LEU A 75 9.75 -1.10 14.08
C LEU A 75 8.30 -0.86 13.68
N SER A 76 7.89 0.41 13.50
CA SER A 76 6.58 0.73 12.95
C SER A 76 6.53 0.29 11.50
N ASN A 77 5.47 -0.43 11.14
CA ASN A 77 5.20 -0.83 9.78
C ASN A 77 4.43 0.25 8.99
N ASN A 78 4.18 1.41 9.59
CA ASN A 78 3.42 2.49 8.98
C ASN A 78 4.07 3.85 9.19
N ILE A 79 3.84 4.74 8.22
CA ILE A 79 4.21 6.16 8.24
C ILE A 79 3.04 6.98 7.74
N THR A 80 2.78 8.12 8.39
CA THR A 80 1.79 9.09 7.94
C THR A 80 2.48 10.31 7.34
N ILE A 81 2.07 10.69 6.13
CA ILE A 81 2.52 11.90 5.42
C ILE A 81 1.42 12.93 5.53
N SER A 82 1.72 14.06 6.18
CA SER A 82 0.79 15.18 6.39
C SER A 82 1.62 16.43 6.72
N PRO A 83 1.43 17.56 6.03
CA PRO A 83 0.63 17.74 4.81
C PRO A 83 1.31 17.11 3.57
N VAL A 84 0.50 16.59 2.65
CA VAL A 84 1.01 16.13 1.34
C VAL A 84 1.41 17.31 0.45
N THR A 85 2.55 17.18 -0.22
CA THR A 85 3.11 18.14 -1.18
C THR A 85 3.42 17.43 -2.50
N PRO A 86 3.66 18.14 -3.62
CA PRO A 86 3.89 17.49 -4.91
C PRO A 86 5.12 16.56 -4.90
N GLY A 87 6.12 16.87 -4.06
CA GLY A 87 7.31 16.03 -3.88
C GLY A 87 7.05 14.66 -3.24
N HIS A 88 5.86 14.43 -2.69
CA HIS A 88 5.43 13.12 -2.18
C HIS A 88 4.75 12.26 -3.26
N ALA A 89 4.56 12.77 -4.48
CA ALA A 89 4.15 11.95 -5.60
C ALA A 89 5.29 10.99 -5.99
N GLY A 90 4.96 9.73 -6.26
CA GLY A 90 5.98 8.74 -6.60
C GLY A 90 5.54 7.30 -6.36
N THR A 91 6.46 6.37 -6.60
CA THR A 91 6.23 4.95 -6.36
C THR A 91 6.89 4.54 -5.05
N TYR A 92 6.12 3.97 -4.15
CA TYR A 92 6.60 3.49 -2.86
C TYR A 92 6.76 1.99 -2.85
N LYS A 93 7.74 1.53 -2.09
CA LYS A 93 7.97 0.12 -1.76
C LYS A 93 8.44 0.01 -0.32
N CYS A 94 8.22 -1.17 0.26
CA CYS A 94 8.80 -1.52 1.55
C CYS A 94 9.64 -2.79 1.46
N VAL A 95 10.69 -2.81 2.28
CA VAL A 95 11.51 -3.97 2.58
C VAL A 95 11.61 -4.11 4.10
N GLY A 96 12.07 -5.26 4.55
CA GLY A 96 12.34 -5.48 5.95
C GLY A 96 13.62 -6.26 6.22
N ILE A 97 14.23 -5.99 7.37
CA ILE A 97 15.37 -6.74 7.89
C ILE A 97 14.90 -7.61 9.04
N TYR A 98 15.18 -8.90 9.00
CA TYR A 98 14.90 -9.79 10.13
C TYR A 98 15.88 -9.51 11.27
N LYS A 99 15.34 -9.20 12.46
CA LYS A 99 16.10 -8.77 13.66
C LYS A 99 17.27 -9.69 14.05
N HIS A 100 17.21 -10.97 13.74
CA HIS A 100 18.17 -11.98 14.19
C HIS A 100 19.12 -12.50 13.10
N THR A 101 18.93 -12.09 11.85
CA THR A 101 19.71 -12.68 10.74
C THR A 101 20.35 -11.64 9.83
N SER A 102 20.14 -10.34 10.06
CA SER A 102 20.59 -9.23 9.20
C SER A 102 20.28 -9.43 7.71
N LYS A 103 19.29 -10.29 7.41
CA LYS A 103 18.92 -10.66 6.05
C LYS A 103 17.74 -9.80 5.63
N TRP A 104 17.82 -9.27 4.41
CA TRP A 104 16.76 -8.52 3.78
C TRP A 104 15.66 -9.43 3.24
N SER A 105 14.42 -8.98 3.36
CA SER A 105 13.25 -9.59 2.74
C SER A 105 13.20 -9.29 1.23
N ALA A 106 12.21 -9.87 0.56
CA ALA A 106 11.75 -9.36 -0.73
C ALA A 106 11.26 -7.92 -0.60
N GLU A 107 11.26 -7.19 -1.71
CA GLU A 107 10.46 -5.97 -1.83
C GLU A 107 8.96 -6.30 -1.87
N SER A 108 8.15 -5.38 -1.34
CA SER A 108 6.70 -5.42 -1.48
C SER A 108 6.23 -5.15 -2.92
N ASN A 109 4.92 -5.18 -3.14
CA ASN A 109 4.34 -4.53 -4.32
C ASN A 109 4.72 -3.03 -4.39
N SER A 110 4.81 -2.52 -5.61
CA SER A 110 4.89 -1.08 -5.88
C SER A 110 3.54 -0.41 -5.58
N LEU A 111 3.56 0.75 -4.93
CA LEU A 111 2.37 1.56 -4.65
C LEU A 111 2.58 3.00 -5.13
N LYS A 112 1.85 3.43 -6.16
CA LYS A 112 1.97 4.79 -6.69
C LYS A 112 1.08 5.74 -5.90
N ILE A 113 1.68 6.76 -5.29
CA ILE A 113 0.96 7.89 -4.69
C ILE A 113 0.85 8.99 -5.72
N ILE A 114 -0.36 9.50 -5.85
CA ILE A 114 -0.75 10.51 -6.80
C ILE A 114 -1.25 11.71 -6.00
N VAL A 115 -0.69 12.89 -6.28
CA VAL A 115 -1.10 14.12 -5.62
C VAL A 115 -2.05 14.90 -6.54
N THR A 116 -3.20 15.32 -6.03
CA THR A 116 -4.14 16.18 -6.77
C THR A 116 -4.14 17.62 -6.25
N ALA A 117 -4.40 18.59 -7.12
CA ALA A 117 -4.67 19.97 -6.75
C ALA A 117 -6.14 20.28 -7.00
N PHE A 118 -6.83 20.80 -5.98
CA PHE A 118 -8.17 21.33 -6.13
C PHE A 118 -8.10 22.75 -6.70
N SER A 119 -8.75 22.99 -7.83
CA SER A 119 -9.01 24.35 -8.32
C SER A 119 -10.50 24.66 -8.21
N LEU A 120 -10.88 25.52 -7.27
CA LEU A 120 -12.21 26.09 -7.23
C LEU A 120 -12.27 27.20 -8.30
N HIS A 121 -12.93 26.95 -9.42
CA HIS A 121 -13.31 28.02 -10.33
C HIS A 121 -14.50 28.77 -9.71
N SER A 122 -14.25 29.97 -9.18
CA SER A 122 -15.32 30.85 -8.70
C SER A 122 -16.13 31.34 -9.91
N GLY A 123 -17.17 30.60 -10.27
CA GLY A 123 -18.21 31.11 -11.17
C GLY A 123 -18.80 32.39 -10.59
N GLY A 124 -19.02 33.40 -11.44
CA GLY A 124 -19.60 34.68 -11.04
C GLY A 124 -21.02 34.54 -10.45
N PRO A 125 -21.62 35.64 -9.97
CA PRO A 125 -22.82 35.65 -9.12
C PRO A 125 -24.09 34.98 -9.65
N HIS A 126 -24.08 34.44 -10.88
CA HIS A 126 -25.23 33.79 -11.53
C HIS A 126 -25.09 32.29 -11.79
N ASP A 127 -23.91 31.67 -11.58
CA ASP A 127 -23.72 30.23 -11.79
C ASP A 127 -23.74 29.45 -10.48
N LYS A 128 -24.91 28.94 -10.10
CA LYS A 128 -25.03 27.89 -9.08
C LYS A 128 -24.53 26.56 -9.63
N ALA A 129 -23.23 26.35 -9.56
CA ALA A 129 -22.54 25.06 -9.34
C ALA A 129 -21.06 25.27 -9.63
N GLY A 130 -20.25 25.45 -8.59
CA GLY A 130 -18.80 25.36 -8.75
C GLY A 130 -18.46 23.97 -9.28
N ARG A 131 -17.92 23.88 -10.50
CA ARG A 131 -17.32 22.65 -11.01
C ARG A 131 -15.98 22.46 -10.31
N GLU A 132 -15.90 21.45 -9.45
CA GLU A 132 -14.65 20.99 -8.86
C GLU A 132 -13.84 20.27 -9.94
N VAL A 133 -12.61 20.73 -10.19
CA VAL A 133 -11.67 20.07 -11.10
C VAL A 133 -10.44 19.65 -10.32
N ASP A 134 -10.19 18.33 -10.31
CA ASP A 134 -8.98 17.72 -9.78
C ASP A 134 -7.88 17.73 -10.86
N LEU A 135 -6.78 18.43 -10.61
CA LEU A 135 -5.58 18.35 -11.44
C LEU A 135 -4.57 17.37 -10.84
N LEU A 136 -4.02 16.47 -11.65
CA LEU A 136 -2.99 15.52 -11.24
C LEU A 136 -1.59 16.17 -11.30
N LEU A 137 -0.91 16.27 -10.15
CA LEU A 137 0.48 16.70 -10.05
C LEU A 137 1.39 15.46 -9.96
N GLN A 138 1.88 14.99 -11.11
CA GLN A 138 2.94 13.97 -11.17
C GLN A 138 4.24 14.67 -11.61
N LEU A 139 5.24 14.70 -10.73
CA LEU A 139 6.58 15.26 -11.00
C LEU A 139 7.53 14.22 -11.61
#